data_AF-A0A2U1MUT9-F1
#
_entry.id   AF-A0A2U1MUT9-F1
#
_cell.length_a   1.000
_cell.length_b   1.000
_cell.length_c   1.000
_cell.angle_alpha   90.00
_cell.angle_beta   90.00
_cell.angle_gamma   90.00
#
_symmetry.space_group_name_H-M   'P 1'
#
loop_
_entity.id
_entity.type
_entity.pdbx_description
1 polymer ?
#
loop_
_entity_poly.entity_id
_entity_poly.type
_entity_poly.pdbx_seq_one_letter_code
_entity_poly.pdbx_strand_id
1 'polypeptide(L)'
;MAKLEMVGHEWASVISSIVNKSANNTIWIVIQRLSFGAIVYFIWQERNIRRRQQCSRSEEVLFNCIVSTIRFKLLGLSLKSTNDVVKAAEIWSIPLRSNDYYKRMVDELVSDGNNL
;
A
#
# COMPACT_ATOMS: atom_id res chain seq x y z
N MET A 1 -6.05 4.40 0.84
CA MET A 1 -6.12 3.22 1.72
C MET A 1 -6.51 2.00 0.90
N ALA A 2 -5.93 0.83 1.19
CA ALA A 2 -6.20 -0.39 0.43
C ALA A 2 -7.68 -0.81 0.55
N LYS A 3 -8.32 -1.14 -0.58
CA LYS A 3 -9.72 -1.57 -0.65
C LYS A 3 -9.85 -3.00 -0.14
N LEU A 4 -9.84 -3.17 1.17
CA LEU A 4 -10.02 -4.43 1.88
C LEU A 4 -11.50 -4.55 2.26
N GLU A 5 -12.35 -4.72 1.25
CA GLU A 5 -13.75 -5.10 1.48
C GLU A 5 -13.76 -6.60 1.80
N MET A 6 -14.31 -6.97 2.96
CA MET A 6 -14.43 -8.34 3.52
C MET A 6 -13.22 -8.86 4.29
N VAL A 7 -12.96 -8.27 5.46
CA VAL A 7 -12.09 -8.88 6.48
C VAL A 7 -12.89 -8.94 7.79
N GLY A 8 -13.29 -10.14 8.22
CA GLY A 8 -13.97 -10.34 9.50
C GLY A 8 -13.10 -9.96 10.70
N HIS A 9 -13.71 -9.73 11.87
CA HIS A 9 -13.02 -9.33 13.11
C HIS A 9 -12.07 -10.41 13.69
N GLU A 10 -11.98 -11.58 13.06
CA GLU A 10 -11.12 -12.68 13.50
C GLU A 10 -9.77 -12.61 12.79
N TRP A 11 -8.69 -12.39 13.55
CA TRP A 11 -7.32 -12.33 13.04
C TRP A 11 -6.94 -13.53 12.16
N ALA A 12 -7.41 -14.73 12.51
CA ALA A 12 -7.19 -15.93 11.71
C ALA A 12 -7.78 -15.82 10.30
N SER A 13 -8.99 -15.26 10.19
CA SER A 13 -9.65 -15.00 8.91
C SER A 13 -8.88 -13.96 8.09
N VAL A 14 -8.46 -12.85 8.70
CA VAL A 14 -7.63 -11.82 8.04
C VAL A 14 -6.36 -12.42 7.45
N ILE A 15 -5.64 -13.20 8.26
CA ILE A 15 -4.39 -13.84 7.85
C ILE A 15 -4.66 -14.84 6.73
N SER A 16 -5.68 -15.69 6.89
CA SER A 16 -6.07 -16.68 5.88
C SER A 16 -6.41 -16.03 4.54
N SER A 17 -7.17 -14.94 4.54
CA SER A 17 -7.51 -14.19 3.31
C SER A 17 -6.29 -13.53 2.65
N ILE A 18 -5.26 -13.17 3.40
CA ILE A 18 -4.02 -12.60 2.86
C ILE A 18 -3.09 -13.69 2.33
N VAL A 19 -2.95 -14.80 3.06
CA VAL A 19 -2.04 -15.91 2.73
C VAL A 19 -2.56 -16.72 1.53
N ASN A 20 -3.87 -16.93 1.44
CA ASN A 20 -4.48 -17.72 0.36
C ASN A 20 -4.70 -16.93 -0.94
N LYS A 21 -4.38 -15.63 -0.94
CA LYS A 21 -4.51 -14.80 -2.14
C LYS A 21 -3.39 -15.14 -3.12
N SER A 22 -3.72 -15.27 -4.40
CA SER A 22 -2.75 -15.61 -5.43
C SER A 22 -1.60 -14.60 -5.45
N ALA A 23 -0.37 -15.11 -5.65
CA ALA A 23 0.87 -14.33 -5.64
C ALA A 23 1.06 -13.51 -6.93
N ASN A 24 0.01 -12.81 -7.36
CA ASN A 24 0.05 -11.94 -8.53
C ASN A 24 0.90 -10.71 -8.20
N ASN A 25 1.79 -10.31 -9.10
CA ASN A 25 2.68 -9.16 -8.91
C ASN A 25 2.00 -7.82 -9.25
N THR A 26 0.70 -7.69 -9.01
CA THR A 26 0.03 -6.40 -9.17
C THR A 26 0.44 -5.47 -8.04
N ILE A 27 0.47 -4.17 -8.33
CA ILE A 27 0.83 -3.15 -7.33
C ILE A 27 -0.06 -3.22 -6.09
N TRP A 28 -1.35 -3.57 -6.25
CA TRP A 28 -2.28 -3.73 -5.13
C TRP A 28 -1.90 -4.88 -4.20
N ILE A 29 -1.46 -6.03 -4.74
CA ILE A 29 -0.99 -7.15 -3.94
C ILE A 29 0.34 -6.80 -3.26
N VAL A 30 1.23 -6.08 -3.95
CA VAL A 30 2.49 -5.59 -3.36
C VAL A 30 2.20 -4.65 -2.18
N ILE A 31 1.33 -3.66 -2.37
CA ILE A 31 0.91 -2.73 -1.31
C ILE A 31 0.26 -3.49 -0.16
N GLN A 32 -0.61 -4.47 -0.44
CA GLN A 32 -1.28 -5.27 0.59
C GLN A 32 -0.26 -6.02 1.45
N ARG A 33 0.71 -6.71 0.83
CA ARG A 33 1.76 -7.46 1.52
C ARG A 33 2.69 -6.55 2.33
N LEU A 34 3.10 -5.42 1.75
CA LEU A 34 3.92 -4.42 2.43
C LEU A 34 3.20 -3.83 3.65
N SER A 35 1.92 -3.49 3.48
CA SER A 35 1.10 -2.92 4.54
C SER A 35 0.93 -3.91 5.68
N PHE A 36 0.57 -5.15 5.37
CA PHE A 36 0.41 -6.20 6.37
C PHE A 36 1.71 -6.44 7.16
N GLY A 37 2.84 -6.61 6.45
CA GLY A 37 4.15 -6.80 7.09
C GLY A 37 4.56 -5.63 7.97
N ALA A 38 4.35 -4.39 7.50
CA ALA A 38 4.65 -3.20 8.29
C ALA A 38 3.77 -3.12 9.55
N ILE A 39 2.46 -3.31 9.42
CA ILE A 39 1.52 -3.28 10.55
C ILE A 39 1.91 -4.31 11.61
N VAL A 40 2.12 -5.57 11.22
CA VAL A 40 2.51 -6.64 12.14
C VAL A 40 3.83 -6.30 12.84
N TYR A 41 4.82 -5.83 12.08
CA TYR A 41 6.11 -5.44 12.62
C TYR A 41 6.01 -4.30 13.65
N PHE A 42 5.27 -3.24 13.33
CA PHE A 42 5.14 -2.07 14.21
C PHE A 42 4.31 -2.37 15.46
N ILE A 43 3.27 -3.22 15.36
CA ILE A 43 2.53 -3.70 16.54
C ILE A 43 3.46 -4.50 17.46
N TRP A 44 4.24 -5.43 16.89
CA TRP A 44 5.22 -6.21 17.65
C TRP A 44 6.30 -5.31 18.29
N GLN A 45 6.83 -4.34 17.53
CA GLN A 45 7.81 -3.37 18.01
C GLN A 45 7.23 -2.60 19.21
N GLU A 46 6.00 -2.12 19.11
CA GLU A 46 5.41 -1.29 20.16
C GLU A 46 5.06 -2.07 21.42
N ARG A 47 4.67 -3.34 21.28
CA ARG A 47 4.56 -4.26 22.41
C ARG A 47 5.91 -4.44 23.14
N ASN A 48 7.01 -4.55 22.39
CA ASN A 48 8.33 -4.72 22.97
C ASN A 48 8.87 -3.44 23.61
N ILE A 49 8.64 -2.28 23.00
CA ILE A 49 9.02 -0.98 23.57
C ILE A 49 8.29 -0.76 24.90
N ARG A 50 6.97 -0.99 24.96
CA ARG A 50 6.22 -0.90 26.23
C ARG A 50 6.79 -1.81 27.31
N ARG A 51 7.11 -3.06 26.97
CA ARG A 51 7.67 -4.03 27.92
C ARG A 51 9.09 -3.68 28.40
N ARG A 52 9.93 -3.15 27.51
CA ARG A 52 11.37 -2.94 27.77
C ARG A 52 11.69 -1.54 28.30
N GLN A 53 10.97 -0.52 27.82
CA GLN A 53 11.28 0.89 28.07
C GLN A 53 10.18 1.59 28.88
N GLN A 54 9.03 0.94 29.12
CA GLN A 54 7.86 1.52 29.80
C GLN A 54 7.37 2.83 29.14
N CYS A 55 7.71 3.03 27.86
CA CYS A 55 7.26 4.14 27.04
C CYS A 55 6.25 3.65 26.01
N SER A 56 5.36 4.56 25.58
CA SER A 56 4.41 4.33 24.49
C SER A 56 4.40 5.53 23.56
N ARG A 57 4.46 5.31 22.24
CA ARG A 57 4.12 6.35 21.27
C ARG A 57 2.60 6.48 21.17
N SER A 58 2.15 7.67 20.76
CA SER A 58 0.75 7.86 20.42
C SER A 58 0.39 7.05 19.18
N GLU A 59 -0.90 6.70 19.07
CA GLU A 59 -1.44 5.92 17.96
C GLU A 59 -1.23 6.65 16.62
N GLU A 60 -1.39 7.98 16.62
CA GLU A 60 -1.16 8.82 15.44
C GLU A 60 0.29 8.78 14.96
N VAL A 61 1.26 8.87 15.88
CA VAL A 61 2.68 8.77 15.53
C VAL A 61 3.00 7.39 14.99
N LEU A 62 2.47 6.33 15.60
CA LEU A 62 2.67 4.96 15.13
C LEU A 62 2.09 4.76 13.72
N PHE A 63 0.88 5.26 13.48
CA PHE A 63 0.23 5.23 12.16
C PHE A 63 1.08 5.94 11.11
N ASN A 64 1.55 7.15 11.40
CA ASN A 64 2.41 7.93 10.51
C ASN A 64 3.73 7.21 10.21
N CYS A 65 4.34 6.55 11.21
CA CYS A 65 5.53 5.72 11.00
C CYS A 65 5.25 4.54 10.05
N ILE A 66 4.12 3.84 10.22
CA ILE A 66 3.73 2.71 9.36
C ILE A 66 3.53 3.19 7.92
N VAL A 67 2.72 4.24 7.72
CA VAL A 67 2.42 4.79 6.38
C VAL A 67 3.70 5.28 5.70
N SER A 68 4.55 6.02 6.42
CA SER A 68 5.83 6.51 5.89
C SER A 68 6.75 5.37 5.49
N THR A 69 6.80 4.29 6.29
CA THR A 69 7.60 3.10 5.99
C THR A 69 7.11 2.39 4.72
N ILE A 70 5.80 2.23 4.57
CA ILE A 70 5.22 1.61 3.37
C ILE A 70 5.50 2.48 2.15
N ARG A 71 5.26 3.79 2.23
CA ARG A 71 5.55 4.74 1.16
C ARG A 71 7.02 4.72 0.74
N PHE A 72 7.94 4.70 1.71
CA PHE A 72 9.38 4.61 1.44
C PHE A 72 9.75 3.31 0.72
N LYS A 73 9.17 2.19 1.13
CA LYS A 73 9.36 0.91 0.44
C LYS A 73 8.83 0.95 -0.99
N LEU A 74 7.65 1.54 -1.22
CA LEU A 74 7.07 1.69 -2.55
C LEU A 74 7.92 2.57 -3.46
N LEU A 75 8.49 3.66 -2.94
CA LEU A 75 9.43 4.54 -3.67
C LEU A 75 10.67 3.79 -4.16
N GLY A 76 11.14 2.80 -3.40
CA GLY A 76 12.30 1.97 -3.76
C GLY A 76 12.01 0.87 -4.79
N LEU A 77 10.75 0.64 -5.17
CA LEU A 77 10.39 -0.41 -6.12
C LEU A 77 10.44 0.09 -7.57
N SER A 78 11.00 -0.73 -8.47
CA SER A 78 10.89 -0.52 -9.91
C SER A 78 9.56 -1.08 -10.42
N LEU A 79 8.54 -0.23 -10.48
CA LEU A 79 7.21 -0.61 -10.94
C LEU A 79 7.06 -0.43 -12.46
N LYS A 80 6.34 -1.36 -13.11
CA LYS A 80 5.95 -1.19 -14.53
C LYS A 80 4.87 -0.12 -14.65
N SER A 81 4.93 0.68 -15.71
CA SER A 81 3.94 1.71 -16.02
C SER A 81 2.59 1.11 -16.43
N THR A 82 1.74 0.84 -15.44
CA THR A 82 0.36 0.38 -15.64
C THR A 82 -0.62 1.39 -15.02
N ASN A 83 -1.87 1.37 -15.49
CA ASN A 83 -2.92 2.24 -14.95
C ASN A 83 -3.11 2.02 -13.43
N ASP A 84 -2.97 0.78 -12.94
CA ASP A 84 -2.99 0.49 -11.51
C ASP A 84 -1.85 1.14 -10.74
N VAL A 85 -0.64 1.19 -11.33
CA VAL A 85 0.53 1.85 -10.70
C VAL A 85 0.34 3.35 -10.66
N VAL A 86 -0.25 3.95 -11.71
CA VAL A 86 -0.61 5.38 -11.73
C VAL A 86 -1.61 5.72 -10.62
N LYS A 87 -2.69 4.93 -10.49
CA LYS A 87 -3.68 5.11 -9.42
C LYS A 87 -3.06 4.90 -8.03
N ALA A 88 -2.23 3.87 -7.88
CA ALA A 88 -1.54 3.63 -6.62
C ALA A 88 -0.58 4.77 -6.25
N ALA A 89 0.14 5.32 -7.23
CA ALA A 89 1.04 6.44 -7.02
C ALA A 89 0.29 7.69 -6.57
N GLU A 90 -0.89 7.95 -7.11
CA GLU A 90 -1.76 9.05 -6.67
C GLU A 90 -2.20 8.88 -5.21
N ILE A 91 -2.72 7.69 -4.85
CA ILE A 91 -3.17 7.38 -3.48
C ILE A 91 -2.03 7.48 -2.47
N TRP A 92 -0.84 6.99 -2.83
CA TRP A 92 0.33 6.99 -1.96
C TRP A 92 1.21 8.23 -2.13
N SER A 93 0.76 9.20 -2.94
CA SER A 93 1.47 10.43 -3.38
C SER A 93 2.92 10.21 -3.79
N ILE A 94 3.18 9.12 -4.51
CA ILE A 94 4.49 8.76 -5.09
C ILE A 94 4.68 9.55 -6.39
N PRO A 95 5.85 10.16 -6.65
CA PRO A 95 6.12 10.85 -7.90
C PRO A 95 6.14 9.85 -9.06
N LEU A 96 5.34 10.11 -10.09
CA LEU A 96 5.37 9.36 -11.33
C LEU A 96 6.57 9.76 -12.17
N ARG A 97 7.10 8.82 -12.96
CA ARG A 97 8.12 9.16 -13.95
C ARG A 97 7.44 9.92 -15.10
N SER A 98 8.16 10.85 -15.72
CA SER A 98 7.64 11.70 -16.81
C SER A 98 6.96 10.91 -17.93
N ASN A 99 7.49 9.73 -18.30
CA ASN A 99 6.90 8.87 -19.32
C ASN A 99 5.51 8.30 -18.92
N ASP A 100 5.29 8.05 -17.63
CA ASP A 100 4.02 7.53 -17.11
C ASP A 100 2.91 8.59 -17.17
N TYR A 101 3.29 9.86 -17.02
CA TYR A 101 2.38 11.01 -17.13
C TYR A 101 1.86 11.19 -18.55
N TYR A 102 2.75 11.16 -19.55
CA TYR A 102 2.35 11.27 -20.95
C TYR A 102 1.47 10.10 -21.39
N LYS A 103 1.80 8.87 -20.96
CA LYS A 103 0.98 7.70 -21.24
C LYS A 103 -0.44 7.85 -20.69
N ARG A 104 -0.60 8.31 -19.44
CA ARG A 104 -1.91 8.60 -18.84
C ARG A 104 -2.70 9.63 -19.64
N MET A 105 -2.05 10.75 -20.00
CA MET A 105 -2.70 11.83 -20.75
C MET A 105 -3.20 11.34 -22.12
N VAL A 106 -2.41 10.52 -22.81
CA VAL A 106 -2.81 9.92 -24.09
C VAL A 106 -3.99 8.95 -23.90
N ASP A 107 -3.95 8.10 -22.87
CA ASP A 107 -5.03 7.16 -22.57
C ASP A 107 -6.37 7.88 -22.26
N GLU A 108 -6.32 9.02 -21.55
CA GLU A 108 -7.49 9.87 -21.25
C GLU A 108 -8.09 10.47 -22.53
N LEU A 109 -7.26 11.04 -23.40
CA LEU A 109 -7.70 11.64 -24.68
C LEU A 109 -8.33 10.60 -25.63
N VAL A 110 -7.78 9.38 -25.68
CA VAL A 110 -8.31 8.30 -26.51
C VAL A 110 -9.64 7.77 -25.97
N SER A 111 -9.82 7.75 -24.65
CA SER A 111 -11.09 7.34 -24.04
C SER A 111 -12.22 8.32 -24.35
N ASP A 112 -11.94 9.63 -24.36
CA ASP A 112 -12.94 10.66 -24.67
C ASP A 112 -13.35 10.64 -26.15
N GLY A 113 -12.41 10.32 -27.06
CA GLY A 113 -12.71 10.20 -28.49
C GLY A 113 -13.53 8.98 -28.89
N ASN A 114 -13.55 7.91 -28.07
CA ASN A 114 -14.34 6.70 -28.33
C ASN A 114 -15.75 6.74 -27.71
N ASN A 115 -16.06 7.76 -26.93
CA ASN A 115 -17.37 7.98 -26.30
C ASN A 115 -18.27 8.97 -27.08
N LEU A 116 -17.86 9.33 -28.31
CA LEU A 116 -18.59 10.16 -29.29
C LEU A 116 -18.90 9.32 -30.53
#